data_AF-A0A447U0F8-F1
#
_entry.id   AF-A0A447U0F8-F1
#
_cell.length_a   1.000
_cell.length_b   1.000
_cell.length_c   1.000
_cell.angle_alpha   90.00
_cell.angle_beta   90.00
_cell.angle_gamma   90.00
#
_symmetry.space_group_name_H-M   'P 1'
#
loop_
_entity.id
_entity.type
_entity.pdbx_description
1 polymer ?
#
loop_
_entity_poly.entity_id
_entity_poly.type
_entity_poly.pdbx_seq_one_letter_code
_entity_poly.pdbx_strand_id
1 'polypeptide(L)'
;MLINLILYKKKEKENYFLAVGASWPHKNIHSFIKNKKVWSDSYNLIIVCGRTDYAMSLQQMVVDLELKDKVTFLHEVSFNELKILYSKAYALVYPSIDEGFGYTSY
;
A
#
# COMPACT_ATOMS: atom_id res chain seq x y z
N MET A 1 -38.46 21.84 -6.04
CA MET A 1 -37.32 21.08 -6.63
C MET A 1 -36.05 21.60 -5.98
N LEU A 2 -35.63 21.00 -4.86
CA LEU A 2 -34.44 21.42 -4.10
C LEU A 2 -33.22 20.73 -4.72
N ILE A 3 -32.33 21.51 -5.32
CA ILE A 3 -31.07 21.02 -5.88
C ILE A 3 -30.12 20.77 -4.70
N ASN A 4 -29.89 19.49 -4.38
CA ASN A 4 -28.87 19.06 -3.43
C ASN A 4 -27.49 19.40 -4.02
N LEU A 5 -26.96 20.57 -3.69
CA LEU A 5 -25.58 20.93 -3.92
C LEU A 5 -24.72 20.14 -2.92
N ILE A 6 -24.47 18.86 -3.20
CA ILE A 6 -23.43 18.10 -2.53
C ILE A 6 -22.12 18.77 -2.96
N LEU A 7 -21.63 19.68 -2.12
CA LEU A 7 -20.27 20.20 -2.18
C LEU A 7 -19.36 18.98 -2.10
N TYR A 8 -18.88 18.49 -3.25
CA TYR A 8 -17.86 17.46 -3.34
C TYR A 8 -16.59 18.04 -2.72
N LYS A 9 -16.48 17.93 -1.40
CA LYS A 9 -15.26 18.25 -0.67
C LYS A 9 -14.20 17.30 -1.22
N LYS A 10 -13.28 17.82 -2.03
CA LYS A 10 -12.16 17.07 -2.58
C LYS A 10 -11.48 16.37 -1.41
N LYS A 11 -11.55 15.05 -1.37
CA LYS A 11 -11.00 14.26 -0.26
C LYS A 11 -9.48 14.45 -0.31
N GLU A 12 -8.94 15.21 0.63
CA GLU A 12 -7.51 15.47 0.68
C GLU A 12 -6.78 14.15 0.83
N LYS A 13 -5.79 13.95 -0.04
CA LYS A 13 -4.92 12.79 0.02
C LYS A 13 -3.91 13.01 1.13
N GLU A 14 -3.70 11.98 1.93
CA GLU A 14 -2.66 11.95 2.94
C GLU A 14 -1.34 11.52 2.30
N ASN A 15 -0.22 11.96 2.87
CA ASN A 15 1.12 11.72 2.33
C ASN A 15 1.61 10.30 2.63
N TYR A 16 0.91 9.30 2.10
CA TYR A 16 1.37 7.92 2.11
C TYR A 16 1.05 7.17 0.82
N PHE A 17 1.92 6.23 0.52
CA PHE A 17 1.72 5.19 -0.47
C PHE A 17 1.05 3.97 0.16
N LEU A 18 0.13 3.33 -0.56
CA LEU A 18 -0.56 2.13 -0.10
C LEU A 18 -0.20 0.93 -0.97
N ALA A 19 0.36 -0.11 -0.36
CA ALA A 19 0.54 -1.42 -0.96
C ALA A 19 -0.43 -2.42 -0.32
N VAL A 20 -1.20 -3.15 -1.14
CA VAL A 20 -2.17 -4.15 -0.65
C VAL A 20 -1.83 -5.51 -1.26
N GLY A 21 -1.86 -6.57 -0.45
CA GLY A 21 -1.60 -7.94 -0.90
C GLY A 21 -0.11 -8.26 -1.05
N ALA A 22 0.76 -7.60 -0.29
CA ALA A 22 2.21 -7.83 -0.26
C ALA A 22 2.60 -9.16 0.44
N SER A 23 1.92 -10.25 0.11
CA SER A 23 2.08 -11.57 0.71
C SER A 23 3.04 -12.48 -0.07
N TRP A 24 3.44 -12.09 -1.29
CA TRP A 24 4.23 -12.93 -2.19
C TRP A 24 5.37 -12.17 -2.88
N PRO A 25 6.55 -12.79 -3.10
CA PRO A 25 7.73 -12.14 -3.68
C PRO A 25 7.51 -11.50 -5.06
N HIS A 26 6.64 -12.09 -5.90
CA HIS A 26 6.34 -11.59 -7.25
C HIS A 26 5.60 -10.23 -7.24
N LYS A 27 5.06 -9.80 -6.09
CA LYS A 27 4.51 -8.44 -5.92
C LYS A 27 5.60 -7.37 -5.82
N ASN A 28 6.88 -7.77 -5.71
CA ASN A 28 8.07 -6.93 -5.85
C ASN A 28 8.15 -5.67 -4.95
N ILE A 29 7.37 -5.63 -3.86
CA ILE A 29 7.32 -4.49 -2.92
C ILE A 29 8.71 -4.14 -2.36
N HIS A 30 9.59 -5.14 -2.18
CA HIS A 30 10.97 -4.93 -1.75
C HIS A 30 11.75 -3.96 -2.65
N SER A 31 11.49 -3.91 -3.96
CA SER A 31 12.13 -2.95 -4.88
C SER A 31 11.74 -1.52 -4.54
N PHE A 32 10.46 -1.28 -4.22
CA PHE A 32 9.99 0.04 -3.80
C PHE A 32 10.62 0.47 -2.47
N ILE A 33 10.70 -0.43 -1.48
CA ILE A 33 11.34 -0.16 -0.19
C ILE A 33 12.83 0.18 -0.36
N LYS A 34 13.56 -0.57 -1.21
CA LYS A 34 14.98 -0.30 -1.51
C LYS A 34 15.22 1.10 -2.09
N ASN A 35 14.26 1.64 -2.84
CA ASN A 35 14.33 2.98 -3.43
C ASN A 35 13.89 4.11 -2.48
N LYS A 36 14.15 3.96 -1.17
CA LYS A 36 13.71 4.89 -0.12
C LYS A 36 13.99 6.37 -0.40
N LYS A 37 15.14 6.68 -1.01
CA LYS A 37 15.57 8.05 -1.35
C LYS A 37 14.58 8.84 -2.21
N VAL A 38 13.70 8.14 -2.93
CA VAL A 38 12.72 8.76 -3.84
C VAL A 38 11.45 9.18 -3.11
N TRP A 39 11.16 8.61 -1.94
CA TRP A 39 9.86 8.77 -1.29
C TRP A 39 9.89 9.06 0.21
N SER A 40 10.88 8.55 0.96
CA SER A 40 10.84 8.55 2.44
C SER A 40 10.87 9.93 3.08
N ASP A 41 11.35 10.94 2.37
CA ASP A 41 11.41 12.32 2.86
C ASP A 41 10.04 13.00 2.85
N SER A 42 9.15 12.58 1.95
CA SER A 42 7.84 13.23 1.72
C SER A 42 6.65 12.34 2.03
N TYR A 43 6.83 11.02 2.04
CA TYR A 43 5.74 10.05 2.14
C TYR A 43 6.06 8.92 3.11
N ASN A 44 5.01 8.40 3.73
CA ASN A 44 5.03 7.11 4.42
C ASN A 44 4.60 5.97 3.48
N LEU A 45 4.82 4.73 3.88
CA LEU A 45 4.36 3.55 3.17
C LEU A 45 3.51 2.69 4.11
N ILE A 46 2.27 2.42 3.72
CA ILE A 46 1.40 1.48 4.40
C ILE A 46 1.31 0.20 3.58
N ILE A 47 1.61 -0.93 4.21
CA ILE A 47 1.57 -2.26 3.60
C ILE A 47 0.49 -3.07 4.29
N VAL A 48 -0.61 -3.35 3.58
CA VAL A 48 -1.65 -4.27 4.02
C VAL A 48 -1.31 -5.67 3.48
N CYS A 49 -0.98 -6.61 4.36
CA CYS A 49 -0.58 -7.96 3.97
C CYS A 49 -0.97 -9.02 5.01
N GLY A 50 -0.98 -10.28 4.57
CA GLY A 50 -1.06 -11.42 5.48
C GLY A 50 0.26 -11.62 6.24
N ARG A 51 0.23 -12.48 7.26
CA ARG A 51 1.43 -12.95 7.95
C ARG A 51 2.06 -14.07 7.13
N THR A 52 3.11 -13.73 6.40
CA THR A 52 3.82 -14.65 5.48
C THR A 52 5.33 -14.46 5.62
N ASP A 53 6.12 -15.44 5.19
CA ASP A 53 7.59 -15.33 5.19
C ASP A 53 8.07 -14.12 4.37
N TYR A 54 7.38 -13.81 3.28
CA TYR A 54 7.68 -12.62 2.50
C TYR A 54 7.41 -11.33 3.30
N ALA A 55 6.26 -11.23 3.99
CA ALA A 55 5.98 -10.09 4.85
C ALA A 55 7.03 -9.94 5.97
N MET A 56 7.47 -11.04 6.59
CA MET A 56 8.55 -11.02 7.58
C MET A 56 9.88 -10.54 6.97
N SER A 57 10.20 -10.98 5.74
CA SER A 57 11.40 -10.51 5.03
C SER A 57 11.35 -9.00 4.72
N LEU A 58 10.18 -8.46 4.40
CA LEU A 58 9.98 -7.03 4.20
C LEU A 58 10.13 -6.26 5.53
N GLN A 59 9.60 -6.79 6.63
CA GLN A 59 9.76 -6.19 7.95
C GLN A 59 11.24 -6.12 8.34
N GLN A 60 12.00 -7.20 8.12
CA GLN A 60 13.44 -7.20 8.37
C GLN A 60 14.16 -6.17 7.51
N MET A 61 13.84 -6.09 6.21
CA MET A 61 14.40 -5.07 5.31
C MET A 61 14.10 -3.65 5.77
N VAL A 62 12.90 -3.39 6.30
CA VAL A 62 12.53 -2.09 6.88
C VAL A 62 13.38 -1.76 8.11
N VAL A 63 13.71 -2.76 8.93
CA VAL A 63 14.64 -2.59 10.06
C VAL A 63 16.04 -2.25 9.55
N ASP A 64 16.57 -3.03 8.62
CA ASP A 64 17.94 -2.89 8.11
C ASP A 64 18.15 -1.56 7.36
N LEU A 65 17.07 -1.05 6.75
CA LEU A 65 17.08 0.24 6.05
C LEU A 65 16.69 1.43 6.94
N GLU A 66 16.49 1.23 8.24
CA GLU A 66 16.12 2.30 9.20
C GLU A 66 14.83 3.02 8.80
N LEU A 67 13.80 2.27 8.39
CA LEU A 67 12.52 2.80 7.88
C LEU A 67 11.34 2.52 8.82
N LYS A 68 11.60 2.14 10.07
CA LYS A 68 10.56 1.75 11.03
C LYS A 68 9.53 2.84 11.32
N ASP A 69 9.93 4.11 11.23
CA ASP A 69 9.08 5.28 11.39
C ASP A 69 8.32 5.67 10.10
N LYS A 70 8.72 5.11 8.95
CA LYS A 70 8.17 5.42 7.63
C LYS A 70 7.27 4.32 7.07
N VAL A 71 7.44 3.08 7.52
CA VAL A 71 6.71 1.93 6.98
C VAL A 71 5.84 1.30 8.05
N THR A 72 4.54 1.20 7.78
CA THR A 72 3.56 0.55 8.66
C THR A 72 3.02 -0.70 8.00
N PHE A 73 3.06 -1.83 8.71
CA PHE A 73 2.42 -3.07 8.29
C PHE A 73 1.08 -3.22 9.00
N LEU A 74 0.03 -3.44 8.22
CA LEU A 74 -1.32 -3.71 8.72
C LEU A 74 -1.73 -5.13 8.34
N HIS A 75 -2.35 -5.81 9.30
CA HIS A 75 -2.88 -7.17 9.16
C HIS A 75 -4.38 -7.15 9.45
N GLU A 76 -5.13 -8.06 8.81
CA GLU A 76 -6.56 -8.28 9.12
C GLU A 76 -7.44 -7.02 9.02
N VAL A 77 -7.13 -6.15 8.06
CA VAL A 77 -7.86 -4.89 7.81
C VAL A 77 -9.27 -5.20 7.29
N SER A 78 -10.30 -4.66 7.93
CA SER A 78 -11.68 -4.82 7.48
C SER A 78 -11.92 -4.14 6.14
N PHE A 79 -12.99 -4.54 5.43
CA PHE A 79 -13.34 -3.94 4.15
C PHE A 79 -13.58 -2.42 4.22
N ASN A 80 -14.17 -1.94 5.32
CA ASN A 80 -14.43 -0.50 5.51
C ASN A 80 -13.14 0.27 5.78
N GLU A 81 -12.23 -0.25 6.59
CA GLU A 81 -10.92 0.36 6.83
C GLU A 81 -10.10 0.39 5.53
N LEU A 82 -10.13 -0.69 4.76
CA LEU A 82 -9.44 -0.77 3.48
C LEU A 82 -9.96 0.30 2.50
N LYS A 83 -11.29 0.50 2.41
CA LYS A 83 -11.87 1.61 1.62
C LYS A 83 -11.36 2.98 2.07
N ILE A 84 -11.25 3.20 3.38
CA ILE A 84 -10.74 4.45 3.94
C ILE A 84 -9.28 4.65 3.51
N LEU A 85 -8.44 3.62 3.65
CA LEU A 85 -7.05 3.65 3.21
C LEU A 85 -6.94 3.98 1.72
N TYR A 86 -7.63 3.25 0.84
CA TYR A 86 -7.66 3.55 -0.60
C TYR A 86 -8.09 5.00 -0.90
N SER A 87 -9.11 5.48 -0.19
CA SER A 87 -9.64 6.83 -0.46
C SER A 87 -8.68 7.95 -0.06
N LYS A 88 -7.81 7.71 0.93
CA LYS A 88 -6.88 8.70 1.48
C LYS A 88 -5.46 8.57 0.94
N ALA A 89 -5.06 7.40 0.44
CA ALA A 89 -3.73 7.18 -0.11
C ALA A 89 -3.40 8.17 -1.24
N TYR A 90 -2.19 8.71 -1.23
CA TYR A 90 -1.66 9.56 -2.31
C TYR A 90 -1.57 8.79 -3.62
N ALA A 91 -0.99 7.60 -3.57
CA ALA A 91 -0.97 6.66 -4.68
C ALA A 91 -0.90 5.20 -4.18
N LEU A 92 -1.22 4.28 -5.08
CA LEU A 92 -1.11 2.84 -4.84
C LEU A 92 0.22 2.34 -5.37
N VAL A 93 0.85 1.43 -4.63
CA VAL A 93 2.11 0.80 -5.01
C VAL A 93 1.82 -0.64 -5.40
N TYR A 94 1.98 -0.92 -6.70
CA TYR A 94 1.80 -2.25 -7.26
C TYR A 94 2.93 -2.56 -8.25
N PRO A 95 4.13 -2.95 -7.77
CA PRO A 95 5.31 -3.13 -8.61
C PRO A 95 5.39 -4.55 -9.22
N SER A 96 4.27 -5.27 -9.35
CA SER A 96 4.31 -6.59 -9.98
C SER A 96 4.63 -6.47 -11.46
N ILE A 97 5.57 -7.30 -11.91
CA ILE A 97 5.97 -7.39 -13.33
C ILE A 97 4.93 -8.18 -14.14
N ASP A 98 4.07 -8.94 -13.46
CA ASP A 98 3.14 -9.89 -14.08
C ASP A 98 1.71 -9.61 -13.61
N GLU A 99 0.97 -8.86 -14.43
CA GLU A 99 -0.50 -8.90 -14.40
C GLU A 99 -0.94 -10.16 -15.13
N GLY A 100 -0.92 -11.30 -14.43
CA GLY A 100 -1.72 -12.44 -14.80
C GLY A 100 -3.19 -12.04 -14.67
N PHE A 101 -3.76 -11.44 -15.73
CA PHE A 101 -5.19 -11.50 -15.96
C PHE A 101 -5.61 -12.95 -15.76
N GLY A 102 -6.59 -13.16 -14.88
CA GLY A 102 -6.90 -14.47 -14.33
C GLY A 102 -6.91 -15.57 -15.38
N TYR A 103 -6.08 -16.59 -15.17
CA TYR A 103 -6.35 -17.89 -15.76
C TYR A 103 -7.59 -18.47 -15.07
N THR A 104 -8.75 -18.10 -15.61
CA THR A 104 -9.90 -19.01 -15.66
C THR A 104 -9.68 -19.89 -16.89
N SER A 105 -9.96 -21.19 -16.75
CA SER A 105 -9.77 -22.30 -17.71
C SER A 105 -8.36 -22.93 -17.61
N TYR A 106 -8.18 -24.21 -17.24
CA TYR A 106 -9.02 -25.41 -17.36
C TYR A 106 -8.93 -26.29 -16.11
#